data_AF-A0A967L8C4-F1
#
_entry.id   AF-A0A967L8C4-F1
#
_cell.length_a   1.000
_cell.length_b   1.000
_cell.length_c   1.000
_cell.angle_alpha   90.00
_cell.angle_beta   90.00
_cell.angle_gamma   90.00
#
_symmetry.space_group_name_H-M   'P 1'
#
loop_
_entity.id
_entity.type
_entity.pdbx_description
1 polymer ?
#
loop_
_entity_poly.entity_id
_entity_poly.type
_entity_poly.pdbx_seq_one_letter_code
_entity_poly.pdbx_strand_id
1 'polypeptide(L)' 'KSELSDRDWLFPSRIRACPHLTTRQYQRLVKDWVALIGLDPTRYGSHSLRRTKATQIYKRT' A
#
# COMPACT_ATOMS: atom_id res chain seq x y z
N LYS A 1 -1.67 -1.20 21.65
CA LYS A 1 -0.61 -0.51 20.89
C LYS A 1 0.48 -1.55 20.68
N SER A 2 0.88 -1.87 19.46
CA SER A 2 2.02 -2.80 19.26
C SER A 2 3.30 -2.08 19.69
N GLU A 3 3.98 -2.62 20.70
CA GLU A 3 5.33 -2.17 21.09
C GLU A 3 6.30 -2.62 19.98
N LEU A 4 6.48 -1.76 18.99
CA LEU A 4 7.49 -1.95 17.93
C LEU A 4 8.83 -1.51 18.50
N SER A 5 9.81 -2.42 18.51
CA SER A 5 11.22 -2.09 18.76
C SER A 5 11.86 -1.48 17.52
N ASP A 6 13.01 -0.82 17.68
CA ASP A 6 13.75 -0.19 16.57
C ASP A 6 14.13 -1.16 15.43
N ARG A 7 14.13 -2.46 15.72
CA ARG A 7 14.48 -3.51 14.74
C ARG A 7 13.27 -4.10 14.04
N ASP A 8 12.06 -3.71 14.43
CA ASP A 8 10.84 -4.25 13.87
C ASP A 8 10.44 -3.53 12.59
N TRP A 9 9.89 -4.30 11.65
CA TRP A 9 9.30 -3.74 10.44
C TRP A 9 7.94 -3.12 10.75
N LEU A 10 7.76 -1.86 10.36
CA LEU A 10 6.48 -1.15 10.52
C LEU A 10 5.31 -1.89 9.84
N PHE A 11 5.60 -2.59 8.73
CA PHE A 11 4.65 -3.42 8.00
C PHE A 11 5.18 -4.85 7.88
N PRO A 12 4.84 -5.74 8.83
CA PRO A 12 5.27 -7.12 8.78
C PRO A 12 4.56 -7.88 7.65
N SER A 13 5.25 -8.88 7.10
CA SER A 13 4.61 -9.81 6.16
C SER A 13 3.83 -10.89 6.89
N ARG A 14 2.88 -11.52 6.20
CA ARG A 14 2.25 -12.79 6.65
C ARG A 14 3.08 -14.02 6.27
N ILE A 15 4.04 -13.87 5.36
CA ILE A 15 4.89 -14.96 4.88
C ILE A 15 6.09 -15.08 5.80
N ARG A 16 6.26 -16.23 6.48
CA ARG A 16 7.38 -16.43 7.44
C ARG A 16 8.76 -16.24 6.83
N ALA A 17 8.93 -16.56 5.54
CA ALA A 17 10.17 -16.38 4.80
C ALA A 17 10.50 -14.93 4.41
N CYS A 18 9.54 -13.99 4.56
CA CYS A 18 9.75 -12.57 4.27
C CYS A 18 9.38 -11.77 5.52
N PRO A 19 10.32 -11.18 6.26
CA PRO A 19 10.00 -10.53 7.53
C PRO A 19 9.17 -9.23 7.34
N HIS A 20 9.22 -8.61 6.16
CA HIS A 20 8.52 -7.36 5.85
C HIS A 20 7.63 -7.48 4.61
N LEU A 21 6.71 -6.53 4.47
CA LEU A 21 5.90 -6.37 3.27
C LEU A 21 6.80 -6.20 2.03
N THR A 22 6.67 -7.10 1.07
CA THR A 22 7.39 -7.03 -0.21
C THR A 22 6.64 -6.14 -1.20
N THR A 23 7.34 -5.66 -2.23
CA THR A 23 6.74 -4.86 -3.30
C THR A 23 5.55 -5.56 -3.97
N ARG A 24 5.64 -6.87 -4.21
CA ARG A 24 4.55 -7.65 -4.82
C ARG A 24 3.35 -7.76 -3.90
N GLN A 25 3.57 -7.94 -2.60
CA GLN A 25 2.48 -7.98 -1.62
C GLN A 25 1.79 -6.62 -1.53
N TYR A 26 2.56 -5.54 -1.47
CA TYR A 26 2.02 -4.18 -1.52
C TYR A 26 1.18 -3.94 -2.79
N GLN A 27 1.68 -4.36 -3.97
CA GLN A 27 0.94 -4.26 -5.23
C GLN A 27 -0.39 -5.04 -5.20
N ARG A 28 -0.42 -6.25 -4.63
CA ARG A 28 -1.65 -7.04 -4.50
C ARG A 28 -2.66 -6.36 -3.59
N LEU A 29 -2.24 -5.87 -2.43
CA LEU A 29 -3.11 -5.13 -1.51
C LEU A 29 -3.76 -3.91 -2.18
N VAL A 30 -2.96 -3.12 -2.90
CA VAL A 30 -3.47 -1.96 -3.64
C VAL A 30 -4.47 -2.41 -4.71
N LYS A 31 -4.16 -3.47 -5.45
CA LYS A 31 -5.05 -4.03 -6.48
C LYS A 31 -6.42 -4.41 -5.88
N ASP A 32 -6.40 -5.09 -4.74
CA ASP A 32 -7.61 -5.58 -4.06
C ASP A 32 -8.44 -4.41 -3.52
N TRP A 33 -7.82 -3.41 -2.90
CA TRP A 33 -8.52 -2.21 -2.42
C TRP A 33 -9.15 -1.40 -3.55
N VAL A 34 -8.44 -1.26 -4.67
CA VAL A 34 -8.94 -0.56 -5.86
C VAL A 34 -10.15 -1.29 -6.45
N ALA A 35 -10.09 -2.62 -6.54
CA ALA A 35 -11.23 -3.42 -6.97
C ALA A 35 -12.42 -3.28 -6.00
N LEU A 36 -12.16 -3.24 -4.69
CA LEU A 36 -13.17 -3.13 -3.65
C LEU A 36 -13.96 -1.81 -3.72
N ILE A 37 -13.33 -0.73 -4.17
CA ILE A 37 -14.00 0.56 -4.40
C ILE A 37 -14.60 0.69 -5.82
N GLY A 38 -14.63 -0.39 -6.60
CA GLY A 38 -15.22 -0.43 -7.94
C GLY A 38 -14.39 0.21 -9.05
N LEU A 39 -13.09 0.44 -8.82
CA LEU A 39 -12.18 1.00 -9.82
C LEU A 39 -11.40 -0.10 -10.54
N ASP A 40 -10.96 0.19 -11.77
CA ASP A 40 -10.14 -0.72 -12.58
C ASP A 40 -8.71 -0.84 -12.02
N PRO A 41 -8.30 -2.00 -11.47
CA PRO A 41 -6.97 -2.16 -10.86
C PRO A 41 -5.81 -2.07 -11.86
N THR A 42 -6.07 -2.21 -13.16
CA THR A 42 -5.05 -2.03 -14.21
C THR A 42 -4.70 -0.55 -14.42
N ARG A 43 -5.65 0.36 -14.14
CA ARG A 43 -5.49 1.81 -14.29
C ARG A 43 -5.00 2.48 -13.00
N TYR A 44 -5.40 1.94 -11.85
CA TYR A 44 -5.13 2.55 -10.54
C TYR A 44 -4.13 1.74 -9.71
N GLY A 45 -2.96 1.45 -10.27
CA GLY A 45 -1.86 0.81 -9.54
C GLY A 45 -1.10 1.78 -8.60
N SER A 46 -0.11 1.24 -7.87
CA SER A 46 0.71 1.99 -6.92
C SER A 46 1.38 3.23 -7.52
N HIS A 47 1.85 3.16 -8.77
CA HIS A 47 2.45 4.31 -9.46
C HIS A 47 1.41 5.41 -9.76
N SER A 48 0.23 5.04 -10.25
CA SER A 48 -0.87 5.97 -10.51
C SER A 48 -1.27 6.71 -9.24
N LEU A 49 -1.49 5.98 -8.15
CA LEU A 49 -1.81 6.55 -6.83
C LEU A 49 -0.71 7.47 -6.31
N ARG A 50 0.57 7.10 -6.49
CA ARG A 50 1.70 7.96 -6.08
C ARG A 50 1.67 9.31 -6.79
N ARG A 51 1.33 9.36 -8.08
CA ARG A 51 1.29 10.62 -8.85
C ARG A 51 0.10 11.50 -8.50
N THR A 52 -1.04 10.91 -8.14
CA THR A 52 -2.29 11.66 -7.91
C THR A 52 -2.49 12.09 -6.46
N LYS A 53 -1.89 11.38 -5.49
CA LYS A 53 -2.07 11.66 -4.05
C LYS A 53 -1.75 13.11 -3.69
N ALA A 54 -0.62 13.65 -4.15
CA ALA A 54 -0.22 15.02 -3.82
C ALA A 54 -1.21 16.06 -4.39
N THR A 55 -1.65 15.89 -5.64
CA THR A 55 -2.65 16.76 -6.26
C THR A 55 -3.99 16.71 -5.52
N GLN A 56 -4.44 15.54 -5.07
CA GLN A 56 -5.69 15.42 -4.30
C GLN A 56 -5.59 16.05 -2.91
N ILE A 57 -4.42 15.96 -2.25
CA ILE A 57 -4.19 16.64 -0.97
C ILE A 57 -4.23 18.16 -1.19
N TYR A 58 -3.49 18.66 -2.19
CA TYR A 58 -3.42 20.09 -2.48
C TYR A 58 -4.79 20.68 -2.81
N LYS A 59 -5.61 20.00 -3.63
CA LYS A 59 -6.98 20.45 -3.95
C LYS A 59 -7.91 20.58 -2.75
N ARG A 60 -7.62 19.89 -1.64
CA ARG A 60 -8.48 19.84 -0.45
C ARG A 60 -8.10 20.92 0.58
N THR A 61 -6.99 21.61 0.37
CA THR A 61 -6.49 22.76 1.13
C THR A 61 -6.69 24.03 0.33
#